data_AF-A0A2E5ZKA0-F1
#
_entry.id   AF-A0A2E5ZKA0-F1
#
_cell.length_a   1.000
_cell.length_b   1.000
_cell.length_c   1.000
_cell.angle_alpha   90.00
_cell.angle_beta   90.00
_cell.angle_gamma   90.00
#
_symmetry.space_group_name_H-M   'P 1'
#
loop_
_entity.id
_entity.type
_entity.pdbx_description
1 polymer ?
#
loop_
_entity_poly.entity_id
_entity_poly.type
_entity_poly.pdbx_seq_one_letter_code
_entity_poly.pdbx_strand_id
1 'polypeptide(L)' 'MGRSAAELLRKLKAAQHVRDNPDQVCPANWVVGDEALVPGADLVGRL' A
#
# COMPACT_ATOMS: atom_id res chain seq x y z
N MET A 1 11.16 -23.82 3.21
CA MET A 1 10.28 -22.68 3.54
C MET A 1 11.11 -21.41 3.50
N GLY A 2 11.03 -20.61 2.45
CA GLY A 2 11.73 -19.32 2.35
C GLY A 2 10.72 -18.20 2.25
N ARG A 3 10.45 -17.50 3.37
CA ARG A 3 9.69 -16.24 3.33
C ARG A 3 10.68 -15.12 3.02
N SER A 4 10.34 -14.22 2.11
CA SER A 4 11.16 -13.04 1.86
C SER A 4 10.97 -12.03 3.02
N ALA A 5 12.04 -11.81 3.79
CA ALA A 5 12.06 -10.80 4.85
C ALA A 5 11.83 -9.39 4.30
N ALA A 6 12.32 -9.12 3.08
CA ALA A 6 12.10 -7.84 2.40
C ALA A 6 10.62 -7.60 2.11
N GLU A 7 9.88 -8.61 1.62
CA GLU A 7 8.44 -8.48 1.40
C GLU A 7 7.65 -8.31 2.69
N LEU A 8 8.07 -8.97 3.78
CA LEU A 8 7.46 -8.78 5.08
C LEU A 8 7.63 -7.34 5.58
N LEU A 9 8.84 -6.81 5.47
CA LEU A 9 9.13 -5.43 5.87
C LEU A 9 8.37 -4.42 5.00
N ARG A 10 8.26 -4.66 3.70
CA ARG A 10 7.49 -3.81 2.78
C ARG A 10 6.02 -3.75 3.18
N LYS A 11 5.40 -4.91 3.42
CA LYS A 11 4.00 -5.00 3.85
C LYS A 11 3.76 -4.35 5.20
N LEU A 12 4.68 -4.50 6.15
CA LEU A 12 4.59 -3.84 7.46
C LEU A 12 4.57 -2.31 7.32
N LYS A 13 5.47 -1.75 6.50
CA LYS A 13 5.53 -0.31 6.24
C LYS A 13 4.27 0.21 5.55
N ALA A 14 3.74 -0.54 4.57
CA ALA A 14 2.47 -0.22 3.92
C ALA A 14 1.30 -0.21 4.92
N ALA A 15 1.25 -1.19 5.82
CA ALA A 15 0.21 -1.25 6.86
C ALA A 15 0.31 -0.08 7.86
N GLN A 16 1.53 0.36 8.19
CA GLN A 16 1.74 1.57 9.00
C GLN A 16 1.24 2.81 8.26
N HIS A 17 1.60 2.98 6.98
CA HIS A 17 1.18 4.13 6.17
C HIS A 17 -0.34 4.26 6.07
N VAL A 18 -1.06 3.17 5.78
CA VAL A 18 -2.53 3.16 5.70
C VAL A 18 -3.18 3.45 7.06
N ARG A 19 -2.56 3.01 8.16
CA ARG A 19 -3.05 3.33 9.51
C ARG A 19 -2.92 4.82 9.81
N ASP A 20 -1.80 5.42 9.42
CA ASP A 20 -1.52 6.85 9.67
C ASP A 20 -2.26 7.76 8.67
N ASN A 21 -2.65 7.23 7.50
CA ASN A 21 -3.38 7.93 6.44
C ASN A 21 -4.65 7.15 6.06
N PRO A 22 -5.76 7.32 6.80
CA PRO A 22 -6.95 6.48 6.67
C PRO A 22 -7.66 6.58 5.31
N ASP A 23 -7.46 7.68 4.59
CA ASP A 23 -8.06 7.93 3.27
C ASP A 23 -7.18 7.43 2.11
N GLN A 24 -6.05 6.77 2.39
CA GLN A 24 -5.09 6.33 1.37
C GLN A 24 -4.87 4.82 1.38
N VAL A 25 -4.60 4.26 0.21
CA VAL A 25 -4.24 2.86 0.00
C VAL A 25 -2.93 2.74 -0.77
N CYS A 26 -2.10 1.77 -0.37
CA CYS A 26 -0.85 1.47 -1.05
C CYS A 26 -1.09 0.54 -2.25
N PRO A 27 -0.77 0.96 -3.49
CA PRO A 27 -0.91 0.12 -4.69
C PRO A 27 0.08 -1.06 -4.73
N ALA A 28 -0.02 -1.89 -5.78
CA ALA A 28 0.90 -3.02 -5.98
C ALA A 28 2.36 -2.54 -6.00
N ASN A 29 3.24 -3.28 -5.32
CA ASN A 29 4.67 -2.98 -5.18
C ASN A 29 5.03 -1.65 -4.49
N TRP A 30 4.09 -0.97 -3.86
CA TRP A 30 4.35 0.28 -3.13
C TRP A 30 5.49 0.15 -2.11
N VAL A 31 6.37 1.15 -2.09
CA VAL A 31 7.41 1.39 -1.09
C VAL A 31 7.28 2.78 -0.45
N VAL A 32 7.99 3.00 0.66
CA VAL A 32 7.95 4.30 1.37
C VAL A 32 8.46 5.41 0.45
N GLY A 33 7.61 6.41 0.20
CA GLY A 33 7.88 7.52 -0.71
C GLY A 33 7.14 7.43 -2.05
N ASP A 34 6.55 6.28 -2.37
CA ASP A 34 5.70 6.13 -3.57
C ASP A 34 4.33 6.79 -3.39
N GLU A 35 3.72 7.16 -4.51
CA GLU A 35 2.37 7.72 -4.56
C GLU A 35 1.34 6.70 -4.03
N ALA A 36 0.59 7.12 -3.02
CA ALA A 36 -0.53 6.36 -2.48
C ALA A 36 -1.84 6.85 -3.14
N LEU A 37 -2.78 5.93 -3.33
CA LEU A 37 -4.04 6.23 -4.01
C LEU A 37 -5.13 6.52 -2.98
N VAL A 38 -6.01 7.48 -3.26
CA VAL A 38 -7.24 7.70 -2.48
C VAL A 38 -8.34 6.85 -3.13
N PRO A 39 -8.89 5.84 -2.45
CA PRO A 39 -9.97 5.04 -3.02
C PRO A 39 -11.22 5.91 -3.15
N GLY A 40 -11.78 5.97 -4.37
CA GLY A 40 -12.98 6.74 -4.68
C GLY A 40 -13.90 5.97 -5.61
N ALA A 41 -15.20 6.25 -5.55
CA ALA A 41 -16.21 5.63 -6.42
C ALA A 41 -15.89 5.82 -7.91
N ASP A 42 -15.26 6.94 -8.27
CA ASP A 42 -14.81 7.23 -9.63
C ASP A 42 -13.65 6.36 -10.13
N LEU A 43 -12.90 5.71 -9.22
CA LEU A 43 -11.78 4.81 -9.54
C LEU A 43 -12.20 3.34 -9.64
N VAL A 44 -13.41 2.99 -9.16
CA VAL A 44 -13.93 1.62 -9.23
C VAL A 44 -14.21 1.25 -10.69
N GLY A 45 -13.43 0.33 -11.25
CA GLY A 45 -13.59 -0.18 -12.62
C GLY A 45 -12.76 0.53 -13.70
N ARG A 46 -11.88 1.47 -13.32
CA ARG A 46 -10.92 2.13 -14.24
C ARG A 46 -9.46 1.69 -14.06
N LEU A 47 -9.21 0.84 -13.06
CA LEU A 47 -7.93 0.23 -12.68
C LEU A 47 -8.02 -1.29 -12.75
#